data_AF-A0A7X8WLI2-F1
#
_entry.id   AF-A0A7X8WLI2-F1
#
_cell.length_a   1.000
_cell.length_b   1.000
_cell.length_c   1.000
_cell.angle_alpha   90.00
_cell.angle_beta   90.00
_cell.angle_gamma   90.00
#
_symmetry.space_group_name_H-M   'P 1'
#
loop_
_entity.id
_entity.type
_entity.pdbx_description
1 polymer ?
#
loop_
_entity_poly.entity_id
_entity_poly.type
_entity_poly.pdbx_seq_one_letter_code
_entity_poly.pdbx_strand_id
1 'polypeptide(L)'
;NGDNVNIRFKGLEYLCNSDTTVYSNINNKDPEVLTYGNSSTYQSSAWTVPMKNVGYSGKVKIIVPFNMGLPNDQQYYKTAYYKEIEYKYWHGVTVVK
;
A
#
# COMPACT_ATOMS: atom_id res chain seq x y z
N ASN A 1 11.36 16.75 -1.62
CA ASN A 1 10.30 16.30 -0.69
C ASN A 1 9.10 15.91 -1.53
N GLY A 2 8.69 14.64 -1.46
CA GLY A 2 7.48 14.17 -2.15
C GLY A 2 6.27 14.15 -1.22
N ASP A 3 5.10 13.84 -1.77
CA ASP A 3 3.84 13.89 -1.03
C ASP A 3 3.67 12.69 -0.10
N ASN A 4 3.10 12.93 1.08
CA ASN A 4 2.69 11.85 1.97
C ASN A 4 1.41 11.21 1.42
N VAL A 5 1.42 9.89 1.35
CA VAL A 5 0.33 9.08 0.80
C VAL A 5 -0.12 8.09 1.86
N ASN A 6 -1.40 8.18 2.21
CA ASN A 6 -2.07 7.20 3.05
C ASN A 6 -2.54 6.04 2.18
N ILE A 7 -2.12 4.82 2.54
CA ILE A 7 -2.49 3.56 1.91
C ILE A 7 -3.55 2.88 2.74
N ARG A 8 -4.73 2.68 2.15
CA ARG A 8 -5.80 1.85 2.71
C ARG A 8 -6.09 0.69 1.77
N PHE A 9 -6.20 -0.52 2.29
CA PHE A 9 -6.43 -1.71 1.49
C PHE A 9 -7.44 -2.66 2.14
N LYS A 10 -8.11 -3.45 1.29
CA LYS A 10 -8.98 -4.55 1.69
C LYS A 10 -8.85 -5.72 0.72
N GLY A 11 -9.15 -6.92 1.22
CA GLY A 11 -9.07 -8.13 0.41
C GLY A 11 -7.63 -8.49 0.07
N LEU A 12 -6.72 -8.34 1.02
CA LEU A 12 -5.37 -8.88 0.91
C LEU A 12 -5.45 -10.40 1.16
N GLU A 13 -5.01 -11.18 0.18
CA GLU A 13 -4.98 -12.64 0.18
C GLU A 13 -3.60 -13.13 -0.31
N TYR A 14 -3.13 -14.27 0.18
CA TYR A 14 -1.88 -14.87 -0.30
C TYR A 14 -2.17 -16.00 -1.29
N LEU A 15 -1.56 -15.94 -2.47
CA LEU A 15 -1.83 -16.86 -3.58
C LEU A 15 -1.00 -18.16 -3.51
N CYS A 16 -0.04 -18.23 -2.59
CA CYS A 16 1.03 -19.23 -2.59
C CYS A 16 0.89 -20.31 -1.49
N ASN A 17 -0.11 -20.22 -0.64
CA ASN A 17 -0.33 -21.16 0.47
C ASN A 17 -1.83 -21.44 0.67
N SER A 18 -2.15 -22.37 1.55
CA SER A 18 -3.52 -22.69 1.94
C SER A 18 -4.14 -21.66 2.90
N ASP A 19 -3.57 -20.46 2.98
CA ASP A 19 -4.08 -19.40 3.84
C ASP A 19 -5.33 -18.79 3.20
N THR A 20 -6.47 -19.00 3.84
CA THR A 20 -7.76 -18.45 3.41
C THR A 20 -8.09 -17.14 4.12
N THR A 21 -7.16 -16.61 4.92
CA THR A 21 -7.37 -15.38 5.68
C THR A 21 -7.38 -14.19 4.74
N VAL A 22 -8.40 -13.34 4.90
CA VAL A 22 -8.53 -12.10 4.16
C VAL A 22 -8.20 -10.94 5.07
N TYR A 23 -7.15 -10.18 4.73
CA TYR A 23 -6.67 -9.06 5.53
C TYR A 23 -7.16 -7.71 5.00
N SER A 24 -7.25 -6.72 5.88
CA SER A 24 -7.55 -5.33 5.53
C SER A 24 -6.99 -4.39 6.58
N ASN A 25 -6.72 -3.14 6.20
CA ASN A 25 -6.46 -2.07 7.16
C ASN A 25 -7.54 -0.98 7.15
N ILE A 26 -8.67 -1.16 6.45
CA ILE A 26 -9.70 -0.11 6.31
C ILE A 26 -10.28 0.36 7.65
N ASN A 27 -10.34 -0.55 8.64
CA ASN A 27 -10.89 -0.29 9.97
C ASN A 27 -9.80 0.01 11.01
N ASN A 28 -8.52 -0.02 10.63
CA ASN A 28 -7.44 0.34 11.53
C ASN A 28 -7.53 1.83 11.86
N LYS A 29 -7.23 2.21 13.11
CA LYS A 29 -7.22 3.62 13.54
C LYS A 29 -6.36 4.47 12.59
N ASP A 30 -5.14 4.02 12.35
CA ASP A 30 -4.16 4.73 11.55
C ASP A 30 -3.96 4.06 10.18
N PRO A 31 -3.79 4.83 9.08
CA PRO A 31 -3.43 4.28 7.78
C PRO A 31 -1.96 3.86 7.75
N GLU A 32 -1.61 3.07 6.74
CA GLU A 32 -0.19 2.96 6.34
C GLU A 32 0.21 4.25 5.64
N VAL A 33 1.37 4.82 5.98
CA VAL A 33 1.84 6.10 5.44
C VAL A 33 3.17 5.91 4.75
N LEU A 34 3.30 6.44 3.54
CA LEU A 34 4.56 6.52 2.81
C LEU A 34 4.77 7.92 2.22
N THR A 35 6.00 8.25 1.85
CA THR A 35 6.33 9.49 1.14
C THR A 35 6.74 9.16 -0.29
N TYR A 36 5.92 9.54 -1.28
CA TYR A 36 6.20 9.20 -2.68
C TYR A 36 7.55 9.78 -3.15
N GLY A 37 8.38 8.96 -3.77
CA GLY A 37 9.78 9.28 -4.12
C GLY A 37 10.81 8.98 -3.02
N ASN A 38 10.40 8.59 -1.81
CA ASN A 38 11.30 8.20 -0.72
C ASN A 38 11.16 6.70 -0.38
N SER A 39 11.96 5.87 -1.04
CA SER A 39 11.90 4.40 -0.90
C SER A 39 12.11 3.87 0.52
N SER A 40 12.80 4.63 1.38
CA SER A 40 12.99 4.25 2.79
C SER A 40 11.68 4.20 3.60
N THR A 41 10.61 4.80 3.10
CA THR A 41 9.28 4.81 3.75
C THR A 41 8.35 3.69 3.26
N TYR A 42 8.79 2.90 2.27
CA TYR A 42 7.90 1.94 1.62
C TYR A 42 7.89 0.61 2.38
N GLN A 43 6.75 0.27 2.98
CA GLN A 43 6.52 -1.08 3.52
C GLN A 43 6.46 -2.13 2.38
N SER A 44 5.87 -1.75 1.25
CA SER A 44 5.88 -2.51 0.00
C SER A 44 6.19 -1.56 -1.15
N SER A 45 7.24 -1.86 -1.92
CA SER A 45 7.61 -1.06 -3.09
C SER A 45 6.54 -1.13 -4.18
N ALA A 46 5.82 -2.25 -4.28
CA ALA A 46 4.74 -2.45 -5.24
C ALA A 46 3.57 -1.48 -5.06
N TRP A 47 3.30 -1.01 -3.84
CA TRP A 47 2.23 -0.04 -3.60
C TRP A 47 2.43 1.27 -4.37
N THR A 48 3.67 1.61 -4.70
CA THR A 48 4.01 2.87 -5.37
C THR A 48 3.98 2.80 -6.90
N VAL A 49 4.02 1.59 -7.48
CA VAL A 49 4.06 1.38 -8.93
C VAL A 49 2.87 2.02 -9.66
N PRO A 50 1.62 1.90 -9.16
CA PRO A 50 0.47 2.50 -9.84
C PRO A 50 0.37 4.02 -9.67
N MET A 51 1.01 4.61 -8.65
CA MET A 51 0.82 6.02 -8.24
C MET A 51 1.09 7.03 -9.36
N LYS A 52 1.99 6.72 -10.30
CA LYS A 52 2.26 7.59 -11.47
C LYS A 52 1.08 7.67 -12.45
N ASN A 53 0.15 6.73 -12.37
CA ASN A 53 -0.98 6.57 -13.28
C ASN A 53 -2.34 6.75 -12.59
N VAL A 54 -2.37 7.00 -11.27
CA VAL A 54 -3.61 7.18 -10.51
C VAL A 54 -3.59 8.48 -9.73
N GLY A 55 -4.70 9.21 -9.75
CA GLY A 55 -4.85 10.48 -9.04
C GLY A 55 -5.32 10.31 -7.60
N TYR A 56 -5.73 11.44 -7.00
CA TYR A 56 -6.28 11.47 -5.64
C TYR A 56 -7.48 10.54 -5.46
N SER A 57 -7.47 9.74 -4.39
CA SER A 57 -8.46 8.70 -4.09
C SER A 57 -8.55 7.61 -5.18
N GLY A 58 -7.51 7.47 -6.01
CA GLY A 58 -7.39 6.40 -6.97
C GLY A 58 -7.43 5.04 -6.28
N LYS A 59 -8.07 4.07 -6.93
CA LYS A 59 -8.24 2.70 -6.43
C LYS A 59 -7.72 1.70 -7.43
N VAL A 60 -6.94 0.73 -6.97
CA VAL A 60 -6.34 -0.30 -7.83
C VAL A 60 -6.53 -1.68 -7.24
N LYS A 61 -6.50 -2.70 -8.11
CA LYS A 61 -6.25 -4.08 -7.72
C LYS A 61 -4.85 -4.45 -8.18
N ILE A 62 -4.07 -5.12 -7.34
CA ILE A 62 -2.70 -5.49 -7.70
C ILE A 62 -2.35 -6.89 -7.19
N ILE A 63 -1.56 -7.61 -7.98
CA ILE A 63 -0.82 -8.79 -7.54
C ILE A 63 0.61 -8.34 -7.29
N VAL A 64 1.12 -8.63 -6.10
CA VAL A 64 2.43 -8.21 -5.62
C VAL A 64 3.32 -9.44 -5.47
N PRO A 65 4.40 -9.55 -6.26
CA PRO A 65 5.37 -10.62 -6.08
C PRO A 65 6.11 -10.45 -4.75
N PHE A 66 6.58 -11.56 -4.18
CA PHE A 66 7.16 -11.59 -2.82
C PHE A 66 8.29 -10.57 -2.62
N ASN A 67 9.14 -10.35 -3.63
CA ASN A 67 10.30 -9.45 -3.58
C ASN A 67 9.92 -7.96 -3.57
N MET A 68 8.65 -7.61 -3.77
CA MET A 68 8.12 -6.25 -3.69
C MET A 68 7.02 -6.09 -2.63
N GLY A 69 6.70 -7.16 -1.91
CA GLY A 69 5.68 -7.21 -0.87
C GLY A 69 6.15 -6.62 0.46
N LEU A 70 5.38 -6.88 1.51
CA LEU A 70 5.73 -6.53 2.88
C LEU A 70 6.98 -7.31 3.35
N PRO A 71 7.65 -6.90 4.45
CA PRO A 71 8.82 -7.63 4.95
C PRO A 71 8.57 -9.12 5.20
N ASN A 72 7.39 -9.47 5.72
CA ASN A 72 6.98 -10.87 5.89
C ASN A 72 6.79 -11.59 4.55
N ASP A 73 6.29 -10.91 3.52
CA ASP A 73 6.09 -11.51 2.20
C ASP A 73 7.44 -11.86 1.58
N GLN A 74 8.41 -10.95 1.72
CA GLN A 74 9.78 -11.14 1.25
C GLN A 74 10.45 -12.32 1.98
N GLN A 75 10.32 -12.40 3.30
CA GLN A 75 10.91 -13.45 4.12
C GLN A 75 10.35 -14.84 3.81
N TYR A 76 9.04 -14.93 3.57
CA TYR A 76 8.32 -16.20 3.39
C TYR A 76 7.90 -16.47 1.94
N TYR A 77 8.47 -15.74 0.98
CA TYR A 77 8.22 -15.89 -0.46
C TYR A 77 6.74 -15.82 -0.83
N LYS A 78 5.97 -14.95 -0.16
CA LYS A 78 4.51 -14.87 -0.36
C LYS A 78 4.13 -13.93 -1.49
N THR A 79 3.32 -14.42 -2.42
CA THR A 79 2.69 -13.57 -3.45
C THR A 79 1.34 -13.09 -2.93
N ALA A 80 1.15 -11.78 -2.87
CA ALA A 80 -0.05 -11.15 -2.34
C ALA A 80 -0.98 -10.67 -3.46
N TYR A 81 -2.28 -10.82 -3.28
CA TYR A 81 -3.30 -10.17 -4.09
C TYR A 81 -4.04 -9.16 -3.23
N TYR A 82 -4.16 -7.92 -3.69
CA TYR A 82 -4.97 -6.88 -3.06
C TYR A 82 -6.20 -6.61 -3.92
N LYS A 83 -7.39 -6.90 -3.38
CA LYS A 83 -8.68 -6.61 -4.04
C LYS A 83 -8.93 -5.11 -4.23
N GLU A 84 -8.43 -4.27 -3.33
CA GLU A 84 -8.47 -2.81 -3.46
C GLU A 84 -7.35 -2.20 -2.62
N ILE A 85 -6.58 -1.30 -3.23
CA ILE A 85 -5.73 -0.31 -2.56
C ILE A 85 -6.24 1.07 -2.96
N GLU A 86 -6.51 1.93 -1.97
CA GLU A 86 -6.90 3.32 -2.12
C GLU A 86 -5.75 4.24 -1.71
N TYR A 87 -5.47 5.25 -2.55
CA TYR A 87 -4.41 6.22 -2.36
C TYR A 87 -4.98 7.59 -1.96
N LYS A 88 -4.75 8.01 -0.71
CA LYS A 88 -5.13 9.36 -0.24
C LYS A 88 -3.90 10.22 -0.01
N TYR A 89 -3.66 11.15 -0.92
CA TYR A 89 -2.57 12.12 -0.80
C TYR A 89 -2.93 13.14 0.28
N TRP A 90 -1.96 13.46 1.13
CA TRP A 90 -2.10 14.49 2.13
C TRP A 90 -1.03 15.55 1.89
N HIS A 91 -1.46 16.71 1.40
CA HIS A 91 -0.66 17.92 1.48
C HIS A 91 -0.98 18.54 2.83
N GLY A 92 0.01 18.61 3.72
CA GLY A 92 -0.17 19.31 4.99
C GLY A 92 -0.61 20.74 4.69
N VAL A 93 -1.82 21.10 5.13
CA VAL A 93 -2.27 22.49 5.08
C VAL A 93 -1.31 23.27 5.95
N THR A 94 -0.44 24.07 5.34
CA THR A 94 0.36 25.05 6.07
C THR A 94 -0.63 26.11 6.55
N VAL A 95 -1.10 25.99 7.78
CA VAL A 95 -1.83 27.07 8.44
C VAL A 95 -0.78 28.15 8.71
N VAL A 96 -0.68 29.12 7.81
CA VAL A 96 0.09 30.34 8.06
C VAL A 96 -0.68 31.08 9.16
N LYS A 97 -0.09 31.18 10.34
CA LYS A 97 -0.57 32.05 11.41
C LYS A 97 -0.22 33.50 11.10
#